data_AF-A0A6C0EWM0-F1
#
_entry.id   AF-A0A6C0EWM0-F1
#
_cell.length_a   1.000
_cell.length_b   1.000
_cell.length_c   1.000
_cell.angle_alpha   90.00
_cell.angle_beta   90.00
_cell.angle_gamma   90.00
#
_symmetry.space_group_name_H-M   'P 1'
#
loop_
_entity.id
_entity.type
_entity.pdbx_description
1 polymer ?
#
loop_
_entity_poly.entity_id
_entity_poly.type
_entity_poly.pdbx_seq_one_letter_code
_entity_poly.pdbx_strand_id
1 'polypeptide(L)'
;MSSSIIDNVNKIYQQSTYLEKYGGSVVFSVFAVLGVAIYFVYLHIKNNSGLIKKDWSTYRCHPLYIPFAGLIMNPKNMSKLDYATENFSDCFQVLLKDIMEVILVPLEAASVLISASVSIMSGIMNSFANAIANLRDELLDNTVATAQKQTEITTLITLFIVKIKSALAKGQGILITIVYIFLSVYEIISSAFYVLLVGSSIVLAIMFVLLLIVWGVYIYFFLIPFLGVLIASAYLWVPVGLTVIYVSIMIMVLVVVVFTAQVITKTN
;
A
#
# COMPACT_ATOMS: atom_id res chain seq x y z
N MET A 1 -4.22 24.16 -57.78
CA MET A 1 -4.87 22.95 -57.21
C MET A 1 -3.92 22.11 -56.35
N SER A 2 -2.59 22.19 -56.52
CA SER A 2 -1.63 21.46 -55.66
C SER A 2 -1.39 22.09 -54.28
N SER A 3 -1.60 23.40 -54.13
CA SER A 3 -1.41 24.10 -52.85
C SER A 3 -2.36 23.60 -51.75
N SER A 4 -3.64 23.37 -52.07
CA SER A 4 -4.62 22.93 -51.07
C SER A 4 -4.39 21.50 -50.56
N ILE A 5 -3.78 20.63 -51.37
CA ILE A 5 -3.43 19.26 -50.96
C ILE A 5 -2.24 19.31 -50.00
N ILE A 6 -1.23 20.13 -50.31
CA ILE A 6 -0.05 20.32 -49.46
C ILE A 6 -0.47 20.94 -48.11
N ASP A 7 -1.38 21.91 -48.12
CA ASP A 7 -1.89 22.55 -46.90
C ASP A 7 -2.69 21.57 -46.02
N ASN A 8 -3.48 20.69 -46.63
CA ASN A 8 -4.22 19.65 -45.91
C ASN A 8 -3.29 18.56 -45.33
N VAL A 9 -2.25 18.15 -46.07
CA VAL A 9 -1.23 17.21 -45.58
C VAL A 9 -0.42 17.83 -44.43
N ASN A 10 -0.07 19.11 -44.52
CA ASN A 10 0.61 19.84 -43.44
C ASN A 10 -0.26 19.96 -42.19
N LYS A 11 -1.58 20.17 -42.32
CA LYS A 11 -2.51 20.18 -41.18
C LYS A 11 -2.54 18.83 -40.45
N ILE A 12 -2.56 17.71 -41.18
CA ILE A 12 -2.53 16.36 -40.58
C ILE A 12 -1.19 16.14 -39.85
N TYR A 13 -0.08 16.58 -40.44
CA TYR A 13 1.26 16.47 -39.83
C TYR A 13 1.49 17.38 -38.62
N GLN A 14 0.78 18.52 -38.53
CA GLN A 14 0.89 19.48 -37.42
C GLN A 14 -0.05 19.17 -36.25
N GLN A 15 -1.15 18.45 -36.48
CA GLN A 15 -2.11 18.08 -35.42
C GLN A 15 -1.92 16.67 -34.85
N SER A 16 -1.14 15.80 -35.50
CA SER A 16 -0.88 14.44 -35.02
C SER A 16 0.09 14.43 -33.83
N THR A 17 -0.25 13.68 -32.78
CA THR A 17 0.60 13.53 -31.58
C THR A 17 1.86 12.71 -31.93
N TYR A 18 2.97 12.89 -31.19
CA TYR A 18 4.25 12.21 -31.46
C TYR A 18 4.12 10.67 -31.64
N LEU A 19 3.23 10.03 -30.86
CA LEU A 19 2.94 8.60 -30.97
C LEU A 19 2.14 8.21 -32.22
N GLU A 20 1.34 9.10 -32.80
CA GLU A 20 0.62 8.81 -34.06
C GLU A 20 1.56 8.89 -35.27
N LYS A 21 2.57 9.76 -35.18
CA LYS A 21 3.56 9.96 -36.25
C LYS A 21 4.72 8.96 -36.19
N TYR A 22 5.17 8.58 -34.99
CA TYR A 22 6.33 7.71 -34.77
C TYR A 22 6.03 6.47 -33.93
N GLY A 23 4.76 6.14 -33.69
CA GLY A 23 4.36 5.02 -32.83
C GLY A 23 4.99 3.70 -33.21
N GLY A 24 5.08 3.39 -34.51
CA GLY A 24 5.78 2.20 -34.99
C GLY A 24 7.25 2.15 -34.59
N SER A 25 7.97 3.27 -34.72
CA SER A 25 9.39 3.37 -34.34
C SER A 25 9.59 3.33 -32.82
N VAL A 26 8.66 3.90 -32.04
CA VAL A 26 8.69 3.86 -30.56
C VAL A 26 8.39 2.46 -30.05
N VAL A 27 7.39 1.78 -30.62
CA VAL A 27 7.07 0.40 -30.27
C VAL A 27 8.25 -0.52 -30.61
N PHE A 28 8.85 -0.35 -31.79
CA PHE A 28 10.05 -1.09 -32.18
C PHE A 28 11.23 -0.83 -31.24
N SER A 29 11.48 0.42 -30.85
CA SER A 29 12.58 0.75 -29.93
C SER A 29 12.35 0.18 -28.52
N VAL A 30 11.12 0.19 -28.01
CA VAL A 30 10.75 -0.44 -26.74
C VAL A 30 11.01 -1.94 -26.78
N PHE A 31 10.57 -2.63 -27.84
CA PHE A 31 10.85 -4.06 -27.99
C PHE A 31 12.34 -4.37 -28.15
N ALA A 32 13.09 -3.51 -28.84
CA ALA A 32 14.54 -3.66 -28.97
C ALA A 32 15.24 -3.51 -27.61
N VAL A 33 14.88 -2.51 -26.80
CA VAL A 33 15.44 -2.30 -25.46
C VAL A 33 15.06 -3.45 -24.52
N LEU A 34 13.80 -3.90 -24.54
CA LEU A 34 13.36 -5.06 -23.77
C LEU A 34 14.09 -6.34 -24.19
N GLY A 35 14.28 -6.55 -25.49
CA GLY A 35 15.02 -7.71 -26.01
C GLY A 35 16.47 -7.72 -25.52
N VAL A 36 17.16 -6.58 -25.57
CA VAL A 36 18.53 -6.44 -25.03
C VAL A 36 18.56 -6.66 -23.52
N ALA A 37 17.61 -6.10 -22.77
CA ALA A 37 17.51 -6.29 -21.33
C ALA A 37 17.29 -7.76 -20.95
N ILE A 38 16.33 -8.44 -21.60
CA ILE A 38 16.05 -9.86 -21.39
C ILE A 38 17.28 -10.71 -21.73
N TYR A 39 18.01 -10.36 -22.79
CA TYR A 39 19.23 -11.05 -23.19
C TYR A 39 20.34 -10.94 -22.14
N PHE A 40 20.59 -9.74 -21.59
CA PHE A 40 21.57 -9.55 -20.50
C PHE A 40 21.17 -10.30 -19.22
N VAL A 41 19.89 -10.26 -18.86
CA VAL A 41 19.37 -11.01 -17.69
C VAL A 41 19.53 -12.52 -17.90
N TYR A 42 19.25 -13.02 -19.09
CA TYR A 42 19.45 -14.43 -19.44
C TYR A 42 20.92 -14.86 -19.30
N LEU A 43 21.87 -14.05 -19.80
CA LEU A 43 23.30 -14.34 -19.64
C LEU A 43 23.73 -14.33 -18.17
N HIS A 44 23.24 -13.35 -17.40
CA HIS A 44 23.53 -13.26 -15.97
C HIS A 44 23.02 -14.50 -15.20
N ILE A 45 21.81 -14.95 -15.50
CA ILE A 45 21.22 -16.15 -14.90
C ILE A 45 21.99 -17.40 -15.32
N LYS A 46 22.35 -17.53 -16.60
CA LYS A 46 23.11 -18.68 -17.09
C LYS A 46 24.45 -18.80 -16.35
N ASN A 47 25.16 -17.69 -16.18
CA ASN A 47 26.47 -17.65 -15.53
C ASN A 47 26.39 -17.96 -14.01
N ASN A 48 25.32 -17.55 -13.34
CA ASN A 48 25.17 -17.70 -11.89
C ASN A 48 24.22 -18.84 -11.47
N SER A 49 23.68 -19.60 -12.43
CA SER A 49 22.64 -20.61 -12.21
C SER A 49 23.01 -21.64 -11.14
N GLY A 50 24.28 -22.06 -11.06
CA GLY A 50 24.74 -23.00 -10.05
C GLY A 50 24.66 -22.46 -8.61
N LEU A 51 24.99 -21.18 -8.42
CA LEU A 51 24.91 -20.51 -7.11
C LEU A 51 23.46 -20.25 -6.71
N ILE A 52 22.67 -19.72 -7.65
CA ILE A 52 21.25 -19.38 -7.44
C ILE A 52 20.43 -20.64 -7.12
N LYS A 53 20.74 -21.77 -7.77
CA LYS A 53 20.04 -23.04 -7.55
C LYS A 53 20.33 -23.65 -6.18
N LYS A 54 21.53 -23.42 -5.64
CA LYS A 54 21.92 -23.92 -4.31
C LYS A 54 21.09 -23.28 -3.19
N ASP A 55 20.84 -21.98 -3.30
CA ASP A 55 20.10 -21.18 -2.30
C ASP A 55 18.75 -20.68 -2.84
N TRP A 56 18.04 -21.55 -3.58
CA TRP A 56 16.82 -21.16 -4.28
C TRP A 56 15.72 -20.61 -3.35
N SER A 57 15.62 -21.10 -2.10
CA SER A 57 14.65 -20.61 -1.12
C SER A 57 14.74 -19.11 -0.84
N THR A 58 15.95 -18.54 -0.91
CA THR A 58 16.22 -17.12 -0.71
C THR A 58 15.97 -16.32 -2.00
N TYR A 59 16.34 -16.87 -3.14
CA TYR A 59 16.30 -16.16 -4.43
C TYR A 59 14.99 -16.31 -5.21
N ARG A 60 14.12 -17.25 -4.84
CA ARG A 60 12.87 -17.56 -5.55
C ARG A 60 11.89 -16.39 -5.68
N CYS A 61 11.88 -15.47 -4.71
CA CYS A 61 11.02 -14.28 -4.71
C CYS A 61 11.75 -13.00 -5.11
N HIS A 62 12.99 -13.11 -5.60
CA HIS A 62 13.72 -11.96 -6.11
C HIS A 62 13.17 -11.56 -7.50
N PRO A 63 12.80 -10.29 -7.74
CA PRO A 63 12.14 -9.84 -8.99
C PRO A 63 12.89 -10.21 -10.28
N LEU A 64 14.23 -10.27 -10.21
CA LEU A 64 15.09 -10.64 -11.33
C LEU A 64 14.97 -12.13 -11.74
N TYR A 65 14.61 -13.02 -10.82
CA TYR A 65 14.68 -14.47 -11.01
C TYR A 65 13.30 -15.14 -11.14
N ILE A 66 12.25 -14.52 -10.62
CA ILE A 66 10.86 -14.97 -10.73
C ILE A 66 10.46 -15.35 -12.17
N PRO A 67 10.59 -14.46 -13.18
CA PRO A 67 10.14 -14.78 -14.55
C PRO A 67 10.95 -15.89 -15.22
N PHE A 68 12.09 -16.27 -14.65
CA PHE A 68 12.99 -17.28 -15.16
C PHE A 68 13.11 -18.50 -14.23
N ALA A 69 12.28 -18.62 -13.20
CA ALA A 69 12.35 -19.67 -12.18
C ALA A 69 12.35 -21.09 -12.79
N GLY A 70 11.51 -21.32 -13.80
CA GLY A 70 11.49 -22.62 -14.49
C GLY A 70 12.72 -22.92 -15.33
N LEU A 71 13.44 -21.90 -15.82
CA LEU A 71 14.73 -22.09 -16.50
C LEU A 71 15.86 -22.40 -15.51
N ILE A 72 15.81 -21.84 -14.30
CA ILE A 72 16.81 -22.03 -13.25
C ILE A 72 16.67 -23.43 -12.62
N MET A 73 15.47 -23.79 -12.18
CA MET A 73 15.22 -25.05 -11.49
C MET A 73 15.11 -26.23 -12.46
N ASN A 74 14.60 -25.99 -13.67
CA ASN A 74 14.39 -26.98 -14.72
C ASN A 74 13.61 -28.21 -14.20
N PRO A 75 12.33 -28.03 -13.83
CA PRO A 75 11.51 -29.08 -13.24
C PRO A 75 11.31 -30.23 -14.22
N LYS A 76 11.29 -31.47 -13.71
CA LYS A 76 11.07 -32.68 -14.52
C LYS A 76 9.59 -33.02 -14.71
N ASN A 77 8.72 -32.49 -13.85
CA ASN A 77 7.32 -32.91 -13.72
C ASN A 77 6.31 -31.91 -14.30
N MET A 78 6.75 -30.73 -14.74
CA MET A 78 5.89 -29.67 -15.27
C MET A 78 6.66 -28.82 -16.30
N SER A 79 5.95 -28.00 -17.08
CA SER A 79 6.63 -27.11 -18.00
C SER A 79 7.36 -25.99 -17.24
N LYS A 80 8.40 -25.43 -17.86
CA LYS A 80 9.19 -24.32 -17.27
C LYS A 80 8.33 -23.08 -17.03
N LEU A 81 7.34 -22.84 -17.89
CA LEU A 81 6.45 -21.70 -17.76
C LEU A 81 5.45 -21.92 -16.62
N ASP A 82 4.94 -23.15 -16.46
CA ASP A 82 4.04 -23.50 -15.35
C ASP A 82 4.75 -23.31 -14.01
N TYR A 83 5.99 -23.78 -13.88
CA TYR A 83 6.78 -23.59 -12.66
C TYR A 83 7.08 -22.13 -12.35
N ALA A 84 7.36 -21.31 -13.37
CA ALA A 84 7.55 -19.88 -13.17
C ALA A 84 6.27 -19.18 -12.69
N THR A 85 5.12 -19.62 -13.18
CA THR A 85 3.80 -19.09 -12.80
C THR A 85 3.43 -19.52 -11.37
N GLU A 86 3.65 -20.77 -11.02
CA GLU A 86 3.44 -21.29 -9.66
C GLU A 86 4.33 -20.55 -8.65
N ASN A 87 5.63 -20.43 -8.94
CA ASN A 87 6.57 -19.71 -8.09
C ASN A 87 6.23 -18.21 -7.98
N PHE A 88 5.71 -17.58 -9.04
CA PHE A 88 5.20 -16.21 -8.97
C PHE A 88 3.99 -16.10 -8.03
N SER A 89 3.02 -17.00 -8.15
CA SER A 89 1.84 -17.03 -7.28
C SER A 89 2.24 -17.20 -5.80
N ASP A 90 3.17 -18.11 -5.50
CA ASP A 90 3.65 -18.33 -4.14
C ASP A 90 4.30 -17.08 -3.55
N CYS A 91 5.18 -16.42 -4.31
CA CYS A 91 5.83 -15.19 -3.87
C CYS A 91 4.85 -14.02 -3.76
N PHE A 92 3.87 -13.94 -4.67
CA PHE A 92 2.83 -12.93 -4.63
C PHE A 92 1.93 -13.08 -3.40
N GLN A 93 1.60 -14.31 -3.00
CA GLN A 93 0.85 -14.59 -1.77
C GLN A 93 1.63 -14.18 -0.51
N VAL A 94 2.95 -14.39 -0.47
CA VAL A 94 3.79 -13.94 0.66
C VAL A 94 3.79 -12.41 0.76
N LEU A 95 3.99 -11.71 -0.37
CA LEU A 95 3.93 -10.24 -0.41
C LEU A 95 2.55 -9.70 -0.02
N LEU A 96 1.48 -10.35 -0.48
CA LEU A 96 0.12 -10.01 -0.10
C LEU A 96 -0.13 -10.27 1.38
N LYS A 97 0.43 -11.33 1.96
CA LYS A 97 0.27 -11.64 3.38
C LYS A 97 0.88 -10.56 4.26
N ASP A 98 2.06 -10.07 3.92
CA ASP A 98 2.72 -8.98 4.68
C ASP A 98 1.88 -7.69 4.65
N ILE A 99 1.24 -7.37 3.50
CA ILE A 99 0.34 -6.23 3.37
C ILE A 99 -0.97 -6.46 4.13
N MET A 100 -1.53 -7.66 4.01
CA MET A 100 -2.78 -8.05 4.68
C MET A 100 -2.62 -8.08 6.19
N GLU A 101 -1.48 -8.52 6.72
CA GLU A 101 -1.20 -8.54 8.16
C GLU A 101 -1.30 -7.13 8.76
N VAL A 102 -0.70 -6.13 8.12
CA VAL A 102 -0.81 -4.72 8.54
C VAL A 102 -2.26 -4.22 8.51
N ILE A 103 -3.06 -4.66 7.54
CA ILE A 103 -4.48 -4.29 7.41
C ILE A 103 -5.35 -5.05 8.43
N LEU A 104 -4.98 -6.27 8.82
CA LEU A 104 -5.75 -7.18 9.67
C LEU A 104 -5.50 -6.98 11.16
N VAL A 105 -4.38 -6.42 11.59
CA VAL A 105 -4.11 -6.06 13.01
C VAL A 105 -5.29 -5.34 13.70
N PRO A 106 -5.90 -4.28 13.12
CA PRO A 106 -7.06 -3.63 13.73
C PRO A 106 -8.31 -4.53 13.77
N LEU A 107 -8.46 -5.45 12.81
CA LEU A 107 -9.57 -6.41 12.79
C LEU A 107 -9.41 -7.48 13.88
N GLU A 108 -8.18 -7.94 14.12
CA GLU A 108 -7.87 -8.87 15.21
C GLU A 108 -8.14 -8.23 16.57
N ALA A 109 -7.74 -6.97 16.78
CA ALA A 109 -8.07 -6.22 17.99
C ALA A 109 -9.60 -6.09 18.20
N ALA A 110 -10.36 -5.86 17.13
CA ALA A 110 -11.82 -5.85 17.18
C ALA A 110 -12.41 -7.23 17.55
N SER A 111 -11.83 -8.33 17.06
CA SER A 111 -12.27 -9.69 17.37
C SER A 111 -12.07 -10.06 18.85
N VAL A 112 -10.99 -9.59 19.47
CA VAL A 112 -10.72 -9.76 20.91
C VAL A 112 -11.75 -9.00 21.74
N LEU A 113 -12.10 -7.78 21.32
CA LEU A 113 -13.14 -6.97 21.98
C LEU A 113 -14.52 -7.63 21.86
N ILE A 114 -14.87 -8.18 20.70
CA ILE A 114 -16.13 -8.93 20.51
C ILE A 114 -16.17 -10.16 21.42
N SER A 115 -15.07 -10.92 21.49
CA SER A 115 -14.98 -12.11 22.34
C SER A 115 -15.08 -11.76 23.83
N ALA A 116 -14.45 -10.67 24.27
CA ALA A 116 -14.58 -10.15 25.63
C ALA A 116 -16.03 -9.74 25.93
N SER A 117 -16.73 -9.14 24.97
CA SER A 117 -18.14 -8.72 25.08
C SER A 117 -19.07 -9.92 25.29
N VAL A 118 -18.87 -10.99 24.52
CA VAL A 118 -19.65 -12.23 24.62
C VAL A 118 -19.41 -12.91 25.98
N SER A 119 -18.17 -12.93 26.46
CA SER A 119 -17.83 -13.48 27.78
C SER A 119 -18.49 -12.72 28.93
N ILE A 120 -18.54 -11.38 28.84
CA ILE A 120 -19.27 -10.56 29.81
C ILE A 120 -20.77 -10.90 29.78
N MET A 121 -21.36 -11.02 28.59
CA MET A 121 -22.78 -11.33 28.42
C MET A 121 -23.16 -12.71 28.97
N SER A 122 -22.33 -13.73 28.72
CA SER A 122 -22.55 -15.08 29.25
C SER A 122 -22.43 -15.12 30.78
N GLY A 123 -21.49 -14.37 31.36
CA GLY A 123 -21.38 -14.21 32.81
C GLY A 123 -22.62 -13.57 33.46
N ILE A 124 -23.27 -12.65 32.75
CA ILE A 124 -24.54 -12.03 33.19
C ILE A 124 -25.70 -13.01 33.07
N MET A 125 -25.81 -13.78 31.98
CA MET A 125 -26.87 -14.79 31.84
C MET A 125 -26.78 -15.86 32.93
N ASN A 126 -25.58 -16.36 33.23
CA ASN A 126 -25.38 -17.32 34.32
C ASN A 126 -25.71 -16.72 35.68
N SER A 127 -25.32 -15.46 35.90
CA SER A 127 -25.69 -14.72 37.09
C SER A 127 -27.21 -14.54 37.26
N PHE A 128 -27.93 -14.34 36.16
CA PHE A 128 -29.38 -14.19 36.15
C PHE A 128 -30.09 -15.52 36.40
N ALA A 129 -29.62 -16.59 35.75
CA ALA A 129 -30.10 -17.95 35.99
C ALA A 129 -29.92 -18.35 37.46
N ASN A 130 -28.77 -18.05 38.07
CA ASN A 130 -28.50 -18.31 39.48
C ASN A 130 -29.38 -17.47 40.41
N ALA A 131 -29.65 -16.20 40.08
CA ALA A 131 -30.57 -15.37 40.86
C ALA A 131 -32.01 -15.92 40.84
N ILE A 132 -32.47 -16.43 39.69
CA ILE A 132 -33.76 -17.10 39.56
C ILE A 132 -33.79 -18.42 40.32
N ALA A 133 -32.71 -19.20 40.29
CA ALA A 133 -32.59 -20.44 41.04
C ALA A 133 -32.69 -20.16 42.55
N ASN A 134 -31.91 -19.20 43.06
CA ASN A 134 -31.95 -18.81 44.47
C ASN A 134 -33.35 -18.31 44.90
N LEU A 135 -34.03 -17.52 44.06
CA LEU A 135 -35.43 -17.13 44.33
C LEU A 135 -36.37 -18.32 44.42
N ARG A 136 -36.23 -19.28 43.50
CA ARG A 136 -37.07 -20.49 43.50
C ARG A 136 -36.83 -21.30 44.75
N ASP A 137 -35.57 -21.46 45.17
CA ASP A 137 -35.20 -22.21 46.36
C ASP A 137 -35.70 -21.51 47.64
N GLU A 138 -35.54 -20.18 47.75
CA GLU A 138 -36.09 -19.37 48.86
C GLU A 138 -37.64 -19.37 48.90
N LEU A 139 -38.31 -19.56 47.76
CA LEU A 139 -39.77 -19.66 47.69
C LEU A 139 -40.29 -21.07 48.00
N LEU A 140 -39.50 -22.12 47.71
CA LEU A 140 -39.84 -23.52 47.97
C LEU A 140 -39.54 -23.94 49.42
N ASP A 141 -38.59 -23.29 50.09
CA ASP A 141 -38.31 -23.55 51.50
C ASP A 141 -39.31 -22.79 52.41
N ASN A 142 -40.18 -23.56 53.08
CA ASN A 142 -41.37 -23.05 53.75
C ASN A 142 -41.09 -22.32 55.08
N THR A 143 -41.76 -21.16 55.28
CA THR A 143 -42.31 -20.66 56.57
C THR A 143 -41.42 -20.11 57.69
N VAL A 144 -40.57 -19.09 57.48
CA VAL A 144 -40.14 -18.21 58.61
C VAL A 144 -40.00 -16.74 58.19
N ALA A 145 -40.58 -15.85 59.02
CA ALA A 145 -40.39 -14.39 59.13
C ALA A 145 -40.53 -13.52 57.86
N THR A 146 -41.74 -13.00 57.67
CA THR A 146 -42.17 -12.10 56.58
C THR A 146 -41.32 -10.83 56.40
N ALA A 147 -40.59 -10.39 57.44
CA ALA A 147 -39.72 -9.21 57.38
C ALA A 147 -38.31 -9.52 56.86
N GLN A 148 -37.71 -10.68 57.19
CA GLN A 148 -36.38 -11.06 56.68
C GLN A 148 -36.43 -11.38 55.19
N LYS A 149 -37.48 -12.10 54.76
CA LYS A 149 -37.72 -12.45 53.35
C LYS A 149 -37.87 -11.22 52.44
N GLN A 150 -38.42 -10.12 52.97
CA GLN A 150 -38.58 -8.87 52.23
C GLN A 150 -37.24 -8.17 51.96
N THR A 151 -36.29 -8.32 52.89
CA THR A 151 -34.94 -7.76 52.77
C THR A 151 -34.07 -8.57 51.79
N GLU A 152 -34.20 -9.90 51.79
CA GLU A 152 -33.51 -10.82 50.84
C GLU A 152 -33.97 -10.62 49.39
N ILE A 153 -35.29 -10.46 49.19
CA ILE A 153 -35.83 -10.11 47.86
C ILE A 153 -35.30 -8.74 47.40
N THR A 154 -35.19 -7.77 48.31
CA THR A 154 -34.69 -6.42 47.97
C THR A 154 -33.19 -6.45 47.64
N THR A 155 -32.36 -7.17 48.39
CA THR A 155 -30.93 -7.32 48.09
C THR A 155 -30.71 -8.02 46.75
N LEU A 156 -31.51 -9.03 46.43
CA LEU A 156 -31.45 -9.70 45.13
C LEU A 156 -31.84 -8.76 43.96
N ILE A 157 -32.90 -7.97 44.11
CA ILE A 157 -33.30 -6.97 43.11
C ILE A 157 -32.20 -5.92 42.92
N THR A 158 -31.58 -5.46 44.02
CA THR A 158 -30.48 -4.50 43.95
C THR A 158 -29.25 -5.09 43.24
N LEU A 159 -28.92 -6.36 43.53
CA LEU A 159 -27.84 -7.09 42.87
C LEU A 159 -28.09 -7.23 41.35
N PHE A 160 -29.34 -7.48 40.95
CA PHE A 160 -29.74 -7.54 39.55
C PHE A 160 -29.59 -6.19 38.84
N ILE A 161 -30.07 -5.11 39.44
CA ILE A 161 -29.92 -3.74 38.90
C ILE A 161 -28.44 -3.37 38.76
N VAL A 162 -27.61 -3.70 39.75
CA VAL A 162 -26.15 -3.46 39.69
C VAL A 162 -25.49 -4.26 38.57
N LYS A 163 -25.89 -5.53 38.34
CA LYS A 163 -25.38 -6.34 37.22
C LYS A 163 -25.79 -5.79 35.86
N ILE A 164 -27.03 -5.31 35.69
CA ILE A 164 -27.47 -4.64 34.44
C ILE A 164 -26.67 -3.35 34.22
N LYS A 165 -26.50 -2.53 35.25
CA LYS A 165 -25.72 -1.28 35.15
C LYS A 165 -24.26 -1.58 34.78
N SER A 166 -23.67 -2.63 35.36
CA SER A 166 -22.32 -3.09 35.01
C SER A 166 -22.24 -3.59 33.56
N ALA A 167 -23.28 -4.27 33.06
CA ALA A 167 -23.38 -4.72 31.67
C ALA A 167 -23.42 -3.55 30.69
N LEU A 168 -24.26 -2.55 30.97
CA LEU A 168 -24.40 -1.34 30.14
C LEU A 168 -23.09 -0.53 30.14
N ALA A 169 -22.44 -0.38 31.29
CA ALA A 169 -21.15 0.31 31.39
C ALA A 169 -20.05 -0.42 30.59
N LYS A 170 -20.00 -1.76 30.64
CA LYS A 170 -19.07 -2.55 29.82
C LYS A 170 -19.39 -2.43 28.33
N GLY A 171 -20.66 -2.49 27.94
CA GLY A 171 -21.11 -2.30 26.56
C GLY A 171 -20.74 -0.93 25.99
N GLN A 172 -20.88 0.14 26.79
CA GLN A 172 -20.41 1.48 26.43
C GLN A 172 -18.89 1.52 26.22
N GLY A 173 -18.12 0.89 27.11
CA GLY A 173 -16.67 0.78 26.96
C GLY A 173 -16.25 0.09 25.66
N ILE A 174 -16.92 -1.01 25.30
CA ILE A 174 -16.68 -1.73 24.04
C ILE A 174 -17.01 -0.85 22.82
N LEU A 175 -18.17 -0.18 22.82
CA LEU A 175 -18.60 0.69 21.73
C LEU A 175 -17.60 1.83 21.50
N ILE A 176 -17.14 2.47 22.59
CA ILE A 176 -16.15 3.54 22.57
C ILE A 176 -14.82 3.02 21.99
N THR A 177 -14.35 1.84 22.41
CA THR A 177 -13.13 1.25 21.87
C THR A 177 -13.24 0.93 20.37
N ILE A 178 -14.39 0.43 19.90
CA ILE A 178 -14.63 0.19 18.48
C ILE A 178 -14.54 1.50 17.68
N VAL A 179 -15.21 2.57 18.16
CA VAL A 179 -15.14 3.89 17.52
C VAL A 179 -13.70 4.42 17.48
N TYR A 180 -12.94 4.29 18.58
CA TYR A 180 -11.54 4.70 18.59
C TYR A 180 -10.67 3.89 17.62
N ILE A 181 -10.89 2.58 17.49
CA ILE A 181 -10.18 1.77 16.49
C ILE A 181 -10.49 2.25 15.07
N PHE A 182 -11.76 2.52 14.75
CA PHE A 182 -12.14 3.07 13.44
C PHE A 182 -11.47 4.42 13.16
N LEU A 183 -11.44 5.31 14.15
CA LEU A 183 -10.77 6.61 14.03
C LEU A 183 -9.25 6.47 13.86
N SER A 184 -8.61 5.58 14.61
CA SER A 184 -7.17 5.31 14.47
C SER A 184 -6.81 4.77 13.08
N VAL A 185 -7.62 3.85 12.53
CA VAL A 185 -7.43 3.36 11.16
C VAL A 185 -7.57 4.50 10.13
N TYR A 186 -8.55 5.38 10.31
CA TYR A 186 -8.71 6.57 9.46
C TYR A 186 -7.48 7.49 9.50
N GLU A 187 -6.95 7.77 10.68
CA GLU A 187 -5.76 8.61 10.85
C GLU A 187 -4.49 7.97 10.24
N ILE A 188 -4.34 6.65 10.34
CA ILE A 188 -3.23 5.91 9.71
C ILE A 188 -3.31 6.04 8.18
N ILE A 189 -4.49 5.88 7.59
CA ILE A 189 -4.68 6.02 6.15
C ILE A 189 -4.41 7.47 5.71
N SER A 190 -4.98 8.45 6.41
CA SER A 190 -4.81 9.87 6.12
C SER A 190 -3.34 10.31 6.19
N SER A 191 -2.62 9.89 7.23
CA SER A 191 -1.20 10.21 7.40
C SER A 191 -0.31 9.59 6.32
N ALA A 192 -0.61 8.38 5.84
CA ALA A 192 0.12 7.77 4.72
C ALA A 192 -0.02 8.60 3.42
N PHE A 193 -1.22 9.10 3.13
CA PHE A 193 -1.43 10.00 1.98
C PHE A 193 -0.73 11.34 2.15
N TYR A 194 -0.71 11.90 3.36
CA TYR A 194 0.01 13.13 3.65
C TYR A 194 1.52 12.97 3.42
N VAL A 195 2.12 11.86 3.88
CA VAL A 195 3.55 11.56 3.66
C VAL A 195 3.88 11.40 2.18
N LEU A 196 3.01 10.78 1.38
CA LEU A 196 3.21 10.66 -0.07
C LEU A 196 3.18 12.03 -0.77
N LEU A 197 2.26 12.92 -0.38
CA LEU A 197 2.13 14.26 -0.96
C LEU A 197 3.28 15.20 -0.54
N VAL A 198 3.55 15.30 0.76
CA VAL A 198 4.56 16.21 1.29
C VAL A 198 5.97 15.68 1.05
N GLY A 199 6.18 14.37 1.19
CA GLY A 199 7.49 13.75 0.93
C GLY A 199 7.93 13.91 -0.52
N SER A 200 7.03 13.73 -1.47
CA SER A 200 7.35 13.89 -2.90
C SER A 200 7.63 15.35 -3.29
N SER A 201 6.91 16.32 -2.70
CA SER A 201 7.18 17.74 -2.94
C SER A 201 8.52 18.22 -2.39
N ILE A 202 8.95 17.71 -1.23
CA ILE A 202 10.27 18.00 -0.65
C ILE A 202 11.41 17.47 -1.55
N VAL A 203 11.29 16.22 -2.04
CA VAL A 203 12.30 15.63 -2.92
C VAL A 203 12.43 16.42 -4.23
N LEU A 204 11.31 16.84 -4.81
CA LEU A 204 11.30 17.68 -6.02
C LEU A 204 11.94 19.05 -5.78
N ALA A 205 11.71 19.66 -4.61
CA ALA A 205 12.31 20.94 -4.26
C ALA A 205 13.84 20.85 -4.15
N ILE A 206 14.36 19.78 -3.52
CA ILE A 206 15.81 19.54 -3.42
C ILE A 206 16.43 19.34 -4.82
N MET A 207 15.80 18.52 -5.67
CA MET A 207 16.27 18.32 -7.05
C MET A 207 16.27 19.62 -7.87
N PHE A 208 15.27 20.48 -7.67
CA PHE A 208 15.19 21.77 -8.35
C PHE A 208 16.34 22.71 -7.94
N VAL A 209 16.68 22.77 -6.65
CA VAL A 209 17.82 23.56 -6.17
C VAL A 209 19.14 23.07 -6.79
N LEU A 210 19.34 21.75 -6.87
CA LEU A 210 20.53 21.18 -7.51
C LEU A 210 20.61 21.54 -9.01
N LEU A 211 19.48 21.55 -9.72
CA LEU A 211 19.44 22.00 -11.11
C LEU A 211 19.87 23.46 -11.27
N LEU A 212 19.40 24.35 -10.38
CA LEU A 212 19.80 25.76 -10.43
C LEU A 212 21.30 25.94 -10.24
N ILE A 213 21.92 25.14 -9.34
CA ILE A 213 23.37 25.15 -9.13
C ILE A 213 24.11 24.73 -10.41
N VAL A 214 23.69 23.63 -11.03
CA VAL A 214 24.32 23.10 -12.27
C VAL A 214 24.19 24.09 -13.43
N TRP A 215 23.03 24.73 -13.58
CA TRP A 215 22.83 25.78 -14.58
C TRP A 215 23.65 27.04 -14.27
N GLY A 216 23.77 27.42 -13.00
CA GLY A 216 24.64 28.51 -12.57
C GLY A 216 26.11 28.27 -12.91
N VAL A 217 26.60 27.04 -12.72
CA VAL A 217 27.96 26.64 -13.10
C VAL A 217 28.16 26.71 -14.62
N TYR A 218 27.19 26.29 -15.42
CA TYR A 218 27.24 26.42 -16.87
C TYR A 218 27.36 27.89 -17.32
N ILE A 219 26.53 28.78 -16.76
CA ILE A 219 26.56 30.22 -17.07
C ILE A 219 27.90 30.83 -16.66
N TYR A 220 28.44 30.45 -15.51
CA TYR A 220 29.75 30.91 -15.04
C TYR A 220 30.88 30.55 -16.01
N PHE A 221 30.92 29.29 -16.50
CA PHE A 221 31.92 28.89 -17.49
C PHE A 221 31.74 29.60 -18.83
N PHE A 222 30.51 29.92 -19.25
CA PHE A 222 30.26 30.65 -20.48
C PHE A 222 30.79 32.10 -20.47
N LEU A 223 30.86 32.73 -19.29
CA LEU A 223 31.33 34.11 -19.12
C LEU A 223 32.85 34.29 -19.29
N ILE A 224 33.64 33.21 -19.25
CA ILE A 224 35.10 33.28 -19.39
C ILE A 224 35.46 33.24 -20.89
N PRO A 225 36.04 34.32 -21.47
CA PRO A 225 36.36 34.36 -22.89
C PRO A 225 37.46 33.34 -23.28
N PHE A 226 37.41 32.86 -24.53
CA PHE A 226 38.26 31.82 -25.13
C PHE A 226 38.19 30.42 -24.49
N LEU A 227 38.66 30.24 -23.25
CA LEU A 227 38.73 28.92 -22.60
C LEU A 227 37.36 28.44 -22.09
N GLY A 228 36.53 29.37 -21.61
CA GLY A 228 35.24 29.06 -21.01
C GLY A 228 34.21 28.51 -22.01
N VAL A 229 34.21 29.00 -23.24
CA VAL A 229 33.29 28.56 -24.30
C VAL A 229 33.53 27.09 -24.71
N LEU A 230 34.79 26.65 -24.75
CA LEU A 230 35.14 25.27 -25.07
C LEU A 230 34.71 24.31 -23.95
N ILE A 231 34.89 24.71 -22.69
CA ILE A 231 34.48 23.90 -21.53
C ILE A 231 32.94 23.91 -21.39
N ALA A 232 32.29 25.06 -21.59
CA ALA A 232 30.84 25.20 -21.51
C ALA A 232 30.11 24.38 -22.59
N SER A 233 30.61 24.39 -23.83
CA SER A 233 30.04 23.57 -24.92
C SER A 233 30.20 22.08 -24.67
N ALA A 234 31.32 21.64 -24.09
CA ALA A 234 31.53 20.26 -23.65
C ALA A 234 30.71 19.88 -22.41
N TYR A 235 30.27 20.85 -21.59
CA TYR A 235 29.52 20.62 -20.36
C TYR A 235 27.99 20.67 -20.53
N LEU A 236 27.47 21.27 -21.62
CA LEU A 236 26.04 21.53 -21.84
C LEU A 236 25.13 20.29 -21.71
N TRP A 237 25.63 19.11 -22.06
CA TRP A 237 24.85 17.87 -21.98
C TRP A 237 24.48 17.49 -20.53
N VAL A 238 25.25 17.92 -19.52
CA VAL A 238 25.01 17.65 -18.10
C VAL A 238 23.75 18.36 -17.58
N PRO A 239 23.62 19.70 -17.64
CA PRO A 239 22.40 20.40 -17.24
C PRO A 239 21.19 19.97 -18.08
N VAL A 240 21.35 19.80 -19.39
CA VAL A 240 20.25 19.38 -20.27
C VAL A 240 19.78 17.97 -19.89
N GLY A 241 20.68 17.01 -19.71
CA GLY A 241 20.34 15.65 -19.28
C GLY A 241 19.62 15.63 -17.93
N LEU A 242 20.11 16.38 -16.95
CA LEU A 242 19.48 16.48 -15.63
C LEU A 242 18.10 17.15 -15.70
N THR A 243 17.89 18.15 -16.56
CA THR A 243 16.55 18.74 -16.74
C THR A 243 15.55 17.77 -17.33
N VAL A 244 15.95 16.93 -18.29
CA VAL A 244 15.08 15.89 -18.87
C VAL A 244 14.69 14.85 -17.82
N ILE A 245 15.65 14.41 -17.00
CA ILE A 245 15.40 13.47 -15.91
C ILE A 245 14.46 14.09 -14.87
N TYR A 246 14.70 15.34 -14.47
CA TYR A 246 13.85 16.06 -13.52
C TYR A 246 12.42 16.21 -14.03
N VAL A 247 12.22 16.65 -15.29
CA VAL A 247 10.89 16.80 -15.87
C VAL A 247 10.17 15.45 -15.95
N SER A 248 10.88 14.38 -16.28
CA SER A 248 10.31 13.02 -16.31
C SER A 248 9.81 12.57 -14.94
N ILE A 249 10.62 12.79 -13.89
CA ILE A 249 10.25 12.46 -12.51
C ILE A 249 9.12 13.37 -12.01
N MET A 250 9.16 14.67 -12.34
CA MET A 250 8.17 15.64 -11.94
C MET A 250 6.79 15.32 -12.52
N ILE A 251 6.72 14.90 -13.79
CA ILE A 251 5.48 14.43 -14.42
C ILE A 251 4.95 13.18 -13.70
N MET A 252 5.81 12.19 -13.42
CA MET A 252 5.41 10.97 -12.72
C MET A 252 4.85 11.28 -11.33
N VAL A 253 5.50 12.18 -10.58
CA VAL A 253 5.05 12.60 -9.25
C VAL A 253 3.76 13.41 -9.33
N LEU A 254 3.58 14.29 -10.32
CA LEU A 254 2.35 15.05 -10.52
C LEU A 254 1.13 14.15 -10.71
N VAL A 255 1.28 13.06 -11.47
CA VAL A 255 0.19 12.08 -11.65
C VAL A 255 -0.19 11.45 -10.31
N VAL A 256 0.79 11.06 -9.50
CA VAL A 256 0.55 10.51 -8.16
C VAL A 256 -0.15 11.53 -7.26
N VAL A 257 0.30 12.80 -7.27
CA VAL A 257 -0.28 13.90 -6.49
C VAL A 257 -1.73 14.19 -6.88
N VAL A 258 -2.02 14.24 -8.18
CA VAL A 258 -3.39 14.45 -8.67
C VAL A 258 -4.30 13.29 -8.30
N PHE A 259 -3.80 12.05 -8.43
CA PHE A 259 -4.54 10.87 -8.04
C PHE A 259 -4.87 10.85 -6.54
N THR A 260 -3.88 11.12 -5.68
CA THR A 260 -4.10 11.15 -4.23
C THR A 260 -5.02 12.31 -3.81
N ALA A 261 -4.90 13.49 -4.42
CA ALA A 261 -5.80 14.61 -4.17
C ALA A 261 -7.25 14.31 -4.59
N GLN A 262 -7.46 13.61 -5.71
CA GLN A 262 -8.79 13.17 -6.14
C GLN A 262 -9.42 12.14 -5.19
N VAL A 263 -8.61 11.25 -4.63
CA VAL A 263 -9.09 10.30 -3.61
C VAL A 263 -9.52 11.04 -2.34
N ILE A 264 -8.68 11.95 -1.84
CA ILE A 264 -8.95 12.72 -0.60
C ILE A 264 -10.21 13.59 -0.75
N THR A 265 -10.39 14.26 -1.90
CA THR A 265 -11.56 15.12 -2.17
C THR A 265 -12.87 14.36 -2.34
N LYS A 266 -12.83 13.06 -2.70
CA LYS A 266 -14.03 12.22 -2.75
C LYS A 266 -14.41 11.59 -1.41
N THR A 267 -13.49 11.56 -0.45
CA THR A 267 -13.70 10.99 0.89
C THR A 267 -14.19 12.01 1.93
N ASN A 268 -14.06 13.32 1.66
CA ASN A 268 -14.67 14.40 2.46
C ASN A 268 -16.02 14.82 1.86
#